data_AF-A0A5J6SPH6-F1
#
_entry.id   AF-A0A5J6SPH6-F1
#
_cell.length_a   1.000
_cell.length_b   1.000
_cell.length_c   1.000
_cell.angle_alpha   90.00
_cell.angle_beta   90.00
_cell.angle_gamma   90.00
#
_symmetry.space_group_name_H-M   'P 1'
#
loop_
_entity.id
_entity.type
_entity.pdbx_description
1 polymer ?
#
loop_
_entity_poly.entity_id
_entity_poly.type
_entity_poly.pdbx_seq_one_letter_code
_entity_poly.pdbx_strand_id
1 'polypeptide(L)'
;MNQTYTIFISLCVLVFSFIGGLILFEKSTAEQQQWIIHLLDARVLLVEQPTFLETIFPHLMIAIVFFLFYQHPLLRKLILVICAFKITFYGFCSSYLLQTQTSTFPYVFWWFPFQLVYCVLLLALANRINLFTLSLYSIIIIIEYFLIPFVLYNN
;
A
#
# COMPACT_ATOMS: atom_id res chain seq x y z
N MET A 1 -23.84 -6.29 -11.67
CA MET A 1 -22.52 -6.75 -12.15
C MET A 1 -22.22 -8.08 -11.50
N ASN A 2 -21.80 -9.12 -12.23
CA ASN A 2 -21.51 -10.42 -11.63
C ASN A 2 -20.30 -10.30 -10.69
N GLN A 3 -20.37 -10.90 -9.50
CA GLN A 3 -19.34 -10.76 -8.47
C GLN A 3 -17.98 -11.28 -8.95
N THR A 4 -17.98 -12.34 -9.76
CA THR A 4 -16.79 -12.91 -10.41
C THR A 4 -16.08 -11.91 -11.33
N TYR A 5 -16.81 -11.14 -12.14
CA TYR A 5 -16.20 -10.12 -13.02
C TYR A 5 -15.55 -9.00 -12.20
N THR A 6 -16.14 -8.63 -11.07
CA THR A 6 -15.61 -7.57 -10.20
C THR A 6 -14.29 -7.99 -9.56
N ILE A 7 -14.22 -9.23 -9.08
CA ILE A 7 -12.99 -9.81 -8.53
C ILE A 7 -11.92 -9.90 -9.61
N PHE A 8 -12.26 -10.40 -10.79
CA PHE A 8 -11.33 -10.53 -11.91
C PHE A 8 -10.72 -9.18 -12.30
N ILE A 9 -11.54 -8.14 -12.50
CA ILE A 9 -11.07 -6.79 -12.82
C ILE A 9 -10.14 -6.26 -11.73
N SER A 10 -10.45 -6.52 -10.45
CA SER A 10 -9.63 -6.05 -9.33
C SER A 10 -8.26 -6.73 -9.30
N LEU A 11 -8.20 -8.02 -9.62
CA LEU A 11 -6.93 -8.73 -9.75
C LEU A 11 -6.11 -8.20 -10.94
N CYS A 12 -6.76 -7.90 -12.07
CA CYS A 12 -6.09 -7.24 -13.19
C CYS A 12 -5.52 -5.88 -12.76
N VAL A 13 -6.31 -5.04 -12.08
CA VAL A 13 -5.83 -3.74 -11.55
C VAL A 13 -4.64 -3.95 -10.63
N LEU A 14 -4.70 -4.90 -9.71
CA LEU A 14 -3.60 -5.22 -8.80
C LEU A 14 -2.31 -5.56 -9.55
N VAL A 15 -2.38 -6.50 -10.49
CA VAL A 15 -1.21 -6.99 -11.22
C VAL A 15 -0.65 -5.92 -12.15
N PHE A 16 -1.49 -5.29 -12.97
CA PHE A 16 -1.04 -4.29 -13.94
C PHE A 16 -0.51 -3.03 -13.28
N SER A 17 -1.14 -2.55 -12.20
CA SER A 17 -0.62 -1.41 -11.45
C SER A 17 0.71 -1.76 -10.79
N PHE A 18 0.84 -2.93 -10.18
CA PHE A 18 2.09 -3.35 -9.56
C PHE A 18 3.24 -3.40 -10.58
N ILE A 19 3.02 -4.05 -11.72
CA ILE A 19 3.99 -4.10 -12.83
C ILE A 19 4.30 -2.68 -13.34
N GLY A 20 3.29 -1.82 -13.47
CA GLY A 20 3.48 -0.42 -13.83
C GLY A 20 4.41 0.32 -12.85
N GLY A 21 4.34 0.00 -11.57
CA GLY A 21 5.25 0.49 -10.53
C GLY A 21 6.69 0.03 -10.74
N LEU A 22 6.88 -1.25 -11.06
CA LEU A 22 8.20 -1.81 -11.35
C LEU A 22 8.85 -1.12 -12.57
N ILE A 23 8.07 -0.94 -13.65
CA ILE A 23 8.54 -0.28 -14.88
C ILE A 23 8.85 1.19 -14.62
N LEU A 24 8.00 1.88 -13.85
CA LEU A 24 8.23 3.27 -13.48
C LEU A 24 9.53 3.42 -12.70
N PHE A 25 9.81 2.50 -11.77
CA PHE A 25 11.05 2.46 -11.01
C PHE A 25 12.26 2.27 -11.93
N GLU A 26 12.23 1.28 -12.81
CA GLU A 26 13.31 0.95 -13.75
C GLU A 26 13.66 2.12 -14.67
N LYS A 27 12.66 2.92 -15.07
CA LYS A 27 12.85 4.10 -15.92
C LYS A 27 13.23 5.37 -15.17
N SER A 28 13.11 5.39 -13.84
CA SER A 28 13.39 6.58 -13.04
C SER A 28 14.87 6.66 -12.66
N THR A 29 15.42 7.86 -12.58
CA THR A 29 16.76 8.06 -12.01
C THR A 29 16.76 7.87 -10.49
N ALA A 30 17.91 7.61 -9.87
CA ALA A 30 18.01 7.44 -8.42
C ALA A 30 17.47 8.65 -7.63
N GLU A 31 17.73 9.87 -8.12
CA GLU A 31 17.21 11.11 -7.51
C GLU A 31 15.68 11.20 -7.62
N GLN A 32 15.12 10.85 -8.79
CA GLN A 32 13.67 10.79 -8.99
C GLN A 32 13.03 9.73 -8.11
N GLN A 33 13.67 8.57 -7.94
CA GLN A 33 13.17 7.51 -7.08
C GLN A 33 13.06 7.97 -5.63
N GLN A 34 14.13 8.55 -5.07
CA GLN A 34 14.10 9.07 -3.72
C GLN A 34 13.09 10.21 -3.55
N TRP A 35 12.97 11.11 -4.53
CA TRP A 35 11.97 12.19 -4.49
C TRP A 35 10.53 11.66 -4.47
N ILE A 36 10.20 10.71 -5.34
CA ILE A 36 8.86 10.09 -5.38
C ILE A 36 8.55 9.40 -4.05
N ILE A 37 9.52 8.66 -3.49
CA ILE A 37 9.35 7.96 -2.23
C ILE A 37 9.17 8.94 -1.07
N HIS A 38 9.99 9.99 -0.99
CA HIS A 38 9.84 11.04 0.03
C HIS A 38 8.47 11.70 -0.01
N LEU A 39 7.93 11.95 -1.21
CA LEU A 39 6.64 12.60 -1.39
C LEU A 39 5.47 11.73 -0.92
N LEU A 40 5.55 10.41 -1.12
CA LEU A 40 4.41 9.51 -0.96
C LEU A 40 4.48 8.65 0.31
N ASP A 41 5.68 8.18 0.67
CA ASP A 41 5.93 7.40 1.89
C ASP A 41 7.41 7.41 2.26
N ALA A 42 7.83 8.45 2.99
CA ALA A 42 9.23 8.62 3.40
C ALA A 42 9.76 7.49 4.30
N ARG A 43 8.89 6.65 4.89
CA ARG A 43 9.31 5.54 5.75
C ARG A 43 10.16 4.51 5.02
N VAL A 44 9.94 4.37 3.72
CA VAL A 44 10.68 3.42 2.87
C VAL A 44 12.17 3.79 2.79
N LEU A 45 12.51 5.05 3.05
CA LEU A 45 13.89 5.57 3.05
C LEU A 45 14.54 5.57 4.44
N LEU A 46 13.77 5.29 5.50
CA LEU A 46 14.30 5.32 6.85
C LEU A 46 15.20 4.10 7.09
N VAL A 47 16.43 4.37 7.53
CA VAL A 47 17.37 3.36 7.98
C VAL A 47 17.06 2.93 9.42
N GLU A 48 16.47 3.84 10.21
CA GLU A 48 16.06 3.63 11.60
C GLU A 48 14.57 3.28 11.71
N GLN A 49 14.11 2.92 12.92
CA GLN A 49 12.68 2.64 13.12
C GLN A 49 11.84 3.88 12.82
N PRO A 50 10.77 3.76 12.03
CA PRO A 50 9.81 4.84 11.89
C PRO A 50 9.14 5.12 13.24
N THR A 51 8.93 6.39 13.56
CA THR A 51 8.17 6.78 14.74
C THR A 51 6.69 6.40 14.60
N PHE A 52 5.98 6.39 15.73
CA PHE A 52 4.53 6.10 15.78
C PHE A 52 3.73 6.93 14.78
N LEU A 53 3.99 8.23 14.74
CA LEU A 53 3.28 9.19 13.88
C LEU A 53 3.59 8.94 12.41
N GLU A 54 4.86 8.73 12.06
CA GLU A 54 5.27 8.43 10.68
C GLU A 54 4.63 7.13 10.17
N THR A 55 4.40 6.17 11.06
CA THR A 55 3.77 4.89 10.72
C THR A 55 2.26 5.01 10.49
N ILE A 56 1.55 5.77 11.32
CA ILE A 56 0.09 5.87 11.24
C ILE A 56 -0.35 6.87 10.17
N PHE A 57 0.41 7.95 9.97
CA PHE A 57 -0.01 9.07 9.14
C PHE A 57 -0.37 8.69 7.69
N PRO A 58 0.43 7.89 6.95
CA PRO A 58 0.12 7.55 5.55
C PRO A 58 -1.12 6.68 5.42
N HIS A 59 -1.32 5.79 6.40
CA HIS A 59 -2.46 4.88 6.46
C HIS A 59 -3.75 5.62 6.82
N LEU A 60 -3.66 6.54 7.79
CA LEU A 60 -4.77 7.41 8.19
C LEU A 60 -5.17 8.36 7.07
N MET A 61 -4.21 8.94 6.35
CA MET A 61 -4.46 9.78 5.18
C MET A 61 -5.28 9.04 4.12
N ILE A 62 -4.88 7.80 3.78
CA ILE A 62 -5.62 6.98 2.81
C ILE A 62 -7.03 6.65 3.32
N ALA A 63 -7.17 6.31 4.61
CA ALA A 63 -8.48 6.03 5.20
C ALA A 63 -9.41 7.25 5.15
N ILE A 64 -8.92 8.44 5.50
CA ILE A 64 -9.69 9.70 5.45
C ILE A 64 -10.15 9.99 4.02
N VAL A 65 -9.25 9.92 3.04
CA VAL A 65 -9.60 10.13 1.62
C VAL A 65 -10.67 9.14 1.17
N PHE A 66 -10.56 7.87 1.58
CA PHE A 66 -11.54 6.84 1.27
C PHE A 66 -12.93 7.17 1.84
N PHE A 67 -13.00 7.57 3.11
CA PHE A 67 -14.27 7.91 3.75
C PHE A 67 -14.92 9.15 3.13
N LEU A 68 -14.12 10.16 2.80
CA LEU A 68 -14.60 11.41 2.21
C LEU A 68 -15.15 11.17 0.80
N PHE A 69 -14.48 10.32 0.00
CA PHE A 69 -14.89 10.05 -1.38
C PHE A 69 -16.01 9.02 -1.48
N TYR A 70 -16.17 8.17 -0.46
CA TYR A 70 -17.24 7.18 -0.45
C TYR A 70 -18.64 7.81 -0.45
N GLN A 71 -18.84 8.90 0.30
CA GLN A 71 -20.15 9.53 0.42
C GLN A 71 -20.65 10.13 -0.91
N HIS A 72 -19.74 10.42 -1.84
CA HIS A 72 -20.07 11.07 -3.11
C HIS A 72 -20.09 10.07 -4.29
N PRO A 73 -21.23 9.89 -4.97
CA PRO A 73 -21.37 8.89 -6.04
C PRO A 73 -20.45 9.13 -7.24
N LEU A 74 -20.07 10.39 -7.49
CA LEU A 74 -19.12 10.77 -8.55
C LEU A 74 -17.66 10.46 -8.15
N LEU A 75 -17.30 10.73 -6.89
CA LEU A 75 -15.95 10.48 -6.35
C LEU A 75 -15.70 8.99 -6.10
N ARG A 76 -16.76 8.17 -5.98
CA ARG A 76 -16.66 6.72 -5.86
C ARG A 76 -15.85 6.06 -6.99
N LYS A 77 -15.91 6.61 -8.21
CA LYS A 77 -15.10 6.12 -9.34
C LYS A 77 -13.61 6.46 -9.19
N LEU A 78 -13.28 7.57 -8.52
CA LEU A 78 -11.90 7.98 -8.26
C LEU A 78 -11.22 7.09 -7.22
N ILE A 79 -11.98 6.43 -6.35
CA ILE A 79 -11.43 5.50 -5.36
C ILE A 79 -10.62 4.38 -6.03
N LEU A 80 -11.12 3.80 -7.13
CA LEU A 80 -10.39 2.78 -7.88
C LEU A 80 -9.08 3.31 -8.48
N VAL A 81 -9.07 4.56 -8.93
CA VAL A 81 -7.86 5.23 -9.45
C VAL A 81 -6.83 5.43 -8.32
N ILE A 82 -7.28 5.81 -7.12
CA ILE A 82 -6.42 5.95 -5.94
C ILE A 82 -5.83 4.59 -5.53
N CYS A 83 -6.65 3.53 -5.54
CA CYS A 83 -6.15 2.17 -5.29
C CYS A 83 -5.09 1.77 -6.31
N ALA A 84 -5.35 1.99 -7.60
CA ALA A 84 -4.39 1.70 -8.67
C ALA A 84 -3.08 2.47 -8.45
N PHE A 85 -3.16 3.77 -8.12
CA PHE A 85 -1.97 4.58 -7.82
C PHE A 85 -1.19 4.05 -6.60
N LYS A 86 -1.88 3.68 -5.51
CA LYS A 86 -1.23 3.11 -4.32
C LYS A 86 -0.55 1.78 -4.64
N ILE A 87 -1.15 0.93 -5.48
CA ILE A 87 -0.57 -0.34 -5.92
C ILE A 87 0.63 -0.12 -6.83
N THR A 88 0.58 0.86 -7.73
CA THR A 88 1.74 1.28 -8.53
C THR A 88 2.88 1.74 -7.62
N PHE A 89 2.59 2.55 -6.61
CA PHE A 89 3.59 2.98 -5.64
C PHE A 89 4.14 1.81 -4.80
N TYR A 90 3.30 0.84 -4.46
CA TYR A 90 3.73 -0.40 -3.81
C TYR A 90 4.74 -1.18 -4.67
N GLY A 91 4.47 -1.35 -5.97
CA GLY A 91 5.44 -1.94 -6.91
C GLY A 91 6.73 -1.13 -7.00
N PHE A 92 6.63 0.19 -7.07
CA PHE A 92 7.78 1.08 -7.11
C PHE A 92 8.70 0.92 -5.87
N CYS A 93 8.11 0.94 -4.68
CA CYS A 93 8.86 0.78 -3.42
C CYS A 93 9.40 -0.63 -3.25
N SER A 94 8.71 -1.65 -3.76
CA SER A 94 9.18 -3.03 -3.79
C SER A 94 10.51 -3.14 -4.55
N SER A 95 10.60 -2.55 -5.74
CA SER A 95 11.86 -2.49 -6.50
C SER A 95 12.96 -1.74 -5.75
N TYR A 96 12.63 -0.60 -5.13
CA TYR A 96 13.59 0.19 -4.38
C TYR A 96 14.19 -0.59 -3.20
N LEU A 97 13.35 -1.22 -2.37
CA LEU A 97 13.79 -1.98 -1.21
C LEU A 97 14.63 -3.19 -1.59
N LEU A 98 14.27 -3.87 -2.68
CA LEU A 98 15.05 -4.99 -3.21
C LEU A 98 16.45 -4.58 -3.68
N GLN A 99 16.61 -3.35 -4.18
CA GLN A 99 17.91 -2.85 -4.64
C GLN A 99 18.77 -2.24 -3.53
N THR A 100 18.15 -1.70 -2.48
CA THR A 100 18.84 -0.90 -1.47
C THR A 100 19.06 -1.61 -0.14
N GLN A 101 18.23 -2.61 0.22
CA GLN A 101 18.42 -3.33 1.48
C GLN A 101 19.55 -4.35 1.40
N THR A 102 20.39 -4.37 2.43
CA THR A 102 21.47 -5.37 2.59
C THR A 102 20.93 -6.76 2.88
N SER A 103 19.73 -6.86 3.48
CA SER A 103 19.04 -8.12 3.76
C SER A 103 17.66 -8.12 3.13
N THR A 104 17.35 -9.16 2.35
CA THR A 104 16.05 -9.34 1.70
C THR A 104 14.97 -9.86 2.67
N PHE A 105 15.36 -10.33 3.86
CA PHE A 105 14.46 -10.99 4.80
C PHE A 105 13.33 -10.08 5.32
N PRO A 106 13.60 -8.86 5.83
CA PRO A 106 12.55 -7.96 6.31
C PRO A 106 11.60 -7.55 5.17
N TYR A 107 12.11 -7.46 3.95
CA TYR A 107 11.28 -7.19 2.79
C TYR A 107 10.32 -8.36 2.47
N VAL A 108 10.84 -9.59 2.29
CA VAL A 108 10.05 -10.74 1.81
C VAL A 108 9.00 -11.19 2.81
N PHE A 109 9.37 -11.28 4.08
CA PHE A 109 8.48 -11.86 5.09
C PHE A 109 7.56 -10.84 5.74
N TRP A 110 7.83 -9.56 5.51
CA TRP A 110 7.20 -8.50 6.27
C TRP A 110 6.64 -7.43 5.36
N TRP A 111 7.49 -6.56 4.82
CA TRP A 111 7.01 -5.37 4.10
C TRP A 111 6.14 -5.74 2.89
N PHE A 112 6.57 -6.71 2.08
CA PHE A 112 5.84 -7.17 0.89
C PHE A 112 4.47 -7.79 1.22
N PRO A 113 4.35 -8.86 2.04
CA PRO A 113 3.07 -9.50 2.29
C PRO A 113 2.07 -8.56 2.95
N PHE A 114 2.48 -7.73 3.91
CA PHE A 114 1.54 -6.81 4.56
C PHE A 114 1.03 -5.72 3.61
N GLN A 115 1.89 -5.16 2.76
CA GLN A 115 1.43 -4.20 1.74
C GLN A 115 0.59 -4.84 0.64
N LEU A 116 0.85 -6.10 0.28
CA LEU A 116 -0.02 -6.85 -0.62
C LEU A 116 -1.43 -7.00 -0.02
N VAL A 117 -1.54 -7.44 1.23
CA VAL A 117 -2.85 -7.61 1.87
C VAL A 117 -3.55 -6.26 2.03
N TYR A 118 -2.82 -5.21 2.39
CA TYR A 118 -3.33 -3.84 2.44
C TYR A 118 -3.95 -3.40 1.09
N CYS A 119 -3.25 -3.62 -0.02
CA CYS A 119 -3.74 -3.31 -1.36
C CYS A 119 -4.98 -4.14 -1.75
N VAL A 120 -5.00 -5.43 -1.40
CA VAL A 120 -6.16 -6.30 -1.62
C VAL A 120 -7.37 -5.80 -0.84
N LEU A 121 -7.19 -5.37 0.41
CA LEU A 121 -8.26 -4.82 1.23
C LEU A 121 -8.78 -3.48 0.70
N LEU A 122 -7.90 -2.60 0.22
CA LEU A 122 -8.31 -1.35 -0.45
C LEU A 122 -9.16 -1.63 -1.70
N LEU A 123 -8.77 -2.60 -2.53
CA LEU A 123 -9.57 -3.01 -3.68
C LEU A 123 -10.91 -3.63 -3.23
N ALA A 124 -10.91 -4.49 -2.21
CA ALA A 124 -12.14 -5.06 -1.67
C ALA A 124 -13.08 -3.96 -1.18
N LEU A 125 -12.56 -2.95 -0.48
CA LEU A 125 -13.30 -1.80 0.01
C LEU A 125 -13.82 -0.92 -1.14
N ALA A 126 -13.00 -0.67 -2.17
CA ALA A 126 -13.42 0.11 -3.35
C ALA A 126 -14.58 -0.55 -4.10
N ASN A 127 -14.58 -1.89 -4.18
CA ASN A 127 -15.60 -2.66 -4.88
C ASN A 127 -16.87 -2.88 -4.03
N ARG A 128 -16.72 -3.01 -2.71
CA ARG A 128 -17.83 -3.09 -1.74
C ARG A 128 -17.42 -2.46 -0.43
N ILE A 129 -18.14 -1.42 -0.02
CA ILE A 129 -17.99 -0.86 1.33
C ILE A 129 -18.89 -1.66 2.26
N ASN A 130 -18.26 -2.57 3.01
CA ASN A 130 -18.88 -3.36 4.05
C ASN A 130 -18.07 -3.18 5.34
N LEU A 131 -18.77 -3.07 6.47
CA LEU A 131 -18.19 -2.89 7.81
C LEU A 131 -17.17 -3.98 8.15
N PHE A 132 -17.39 -5.20 7.63
CA PHE A 132 -16.49 -6.35 7.79
C PHE A 132 -15.14 -6.18 7.06
N THR A 133 -15.16 -5.60 5.85
CA THR A 133 -13.91 -5.32 5.11
C THR A 133 -13.13 -4.19 5.79
N LEU A 134 -13.84 -3.21 6.34
CA LEU A 134 -13.26 -2.11 7.10
C LEU A 134 -12.61 -2.59 8.39
N SER A 135 -13.26 -3.50 9.15
CA SER A 135 -12.68 -4.04 10.39
C SER A 135 -11.41 -4.86 10.13
N LEU A 136 -11.37 -5.67 9.07
CA LEU A 136 -10.16 -6.39 8.67
C LEU A 136 -9.02 -5.43 8.27
N TYR A 137 -9.34 -4.34 7.58
CA TYR A 137 -8.37 -3.30 7.25
C TYR A 137 -7.81 -2.64 8.51
N SER A 138 -8.65 -2.28 9.47
CA SER A 138 -8.19 -1.77 10.77
C SER A 138 -7.34 -2.78 11.53
N ILE A 139 -7.70 -4.07 11.52
CA ILE A 139 -6.91 -5.14 12.17
C ILE A 139 -5.55 -5.30 11.51
N ILE A 140 -5.44 -5.25 10.18
CA ILE A 140 -4.15 -5.35 9.50
C ILE A 140 -3.27 -4.15 9.78
N ILE A 141 -3.84 -2.94 9.85
CA ILE A 141 -3.11 -1.76 10.30
C ILE A 141 -2.59 -1.96 11.73
N ILE A 142 -3.40 -2.53 12.63
CA ILE A 142 -3.00 -2.84 14.01
C ILE A 142 -1.90 -3.91 14.05
N ILE A 143 -1.97 -4.96 13.23
CA ILE A 143 -0.92 -5.99 13.13
C ILE A 143 0.36 -5.39 12.55
N GLU A 144 0.25 -4.60 11.48
CA GLU A 144 1.36 -3.84 10.90
C GLU A 144 2.02 -2.91 11.93
N TYR A 145 1.26 -2.49 12.93
CA TYR A 145 1.66 -1.47 13.89
C TYR A 145 2.20 -2.03 15.21
N PHE A 146 1.64 -3.14 15.72
CA PHE A 146 2.06 -3.72 17.00
C PHE A 146 2.96 -4.94 16.84
N LEU A 147 2.68 -5.83 15.88
CA LEU A 147 3.45 -7.08 15.75
C LEU A 147 4.79 -6.83 15.05
N ILE A 148 4.83 -5.89 14.11
CA ILE A 148 6.00 -5.55 13.29
C ILE A 148 7.16 -4.98 14.08
N PRO A 149 6.97 -3.92 14.89
CA PRO A 149 8.07 -3.40 15.66
C PRO A 149 8.45 -4.35 16.81
N PHE A 150 7.48 -5.10 17.35
CA PHE A 150 7.74 -6.07 18.43
C PHE A 150 8.60 -7.26 17.98
N VAL A 151 8.40 -7.78 16.76
CA VAL A 151 9.19 -8.92 16.26
C VAL A 151 10.57 -8.49 15.74
N LEU A 152 10.67 -7.30 15.15
CA LEU A 152 11.92 -6.82 14.55
C LEU A 152 12.90 -6.18 15.54
N TYR A 153 12.44 -5.70 16.69
CA TYR A 153 13.27 -4.92 17.62
C TYR A 153 13.39 -5.49 19.03
N ASN A 154 12.80 -6.66 19.26
CA ASN A 154 12.92 -7.41 20.51
C ASN A 154 13.78 -8.68 20.34
N ASN A 155 14.57 -8.74 19.25
CA ASN A 155 15.68 -9.66 18.97
C ASN A 155 16.94 -8.84 18.72
#